data_AF-A0A5A5T8Z3-F1
#
_entry.id   AF-A0A5A5T8Z3-F1
#
_cell.length_a   1.000
_cell.length_b   1.000
_cell.length_c   1.000
_cell.angle_alpha   90.00
_cell.angle_beta   90.00
_cell.angle_gamma   90.00
#
_symmetry.space_group_name_H-M   'P 1'
#
loop_
_entity.id
_entity.type
_entity.pdbx_description
1 polymer ?
#
loop_
_entity_poly.entity_id
_entity_poly.type
_entity_poly.pdbx_seq_one_letter_code
_entity_poly.pdbx_strand_id
1 'polypeptide(L)'
;MVEHSASVIVKAPVHQVYELFTHFNDFPKFMSFVKEVTYHDDMRSHWVVKVLGQYEWDAINEDWIPDKQIGWRSTRGLKNTGKVKFHALGPNRTSVDVYIRYTPPTGPLGNLGNHFGANGYFDASLHKDLANFARMVEEAPVGALDPMSSHYLFHEESAARKGDITPRQKAAMERDPMMSPQALSEREAKIAQEATLRQQLAATQATERQRKLESEQARQREQSEILAREAIKRQQEMREREEARRKAASIPLDPRHTYAAWAHGLGDKDGMRARIPNFAQDPMTSRRPRKPVISAKPQGEE
;
A
#
# COMPACT_ATOMS: atom_id res chain seq x y z
N MET A 1 3.18 -37.35 9.81
CA MET A 1 3.73 -36.20 9.06
C MET A 1 3.10 -34.96 9.67
N VAL A 2 3.91 -33.97 10.04
CA VAL A 2 3.43 -32.69 10.59
C VAL A 2 3.37 -31.68 9.44
N GLU A 3 2.32 -30.86 9.42
CA GLU A 3 2.11 -29.82 8.43
C GLU A 3 2.05 -28.46 9.11
N HIS A 4 2.75 -27.49 8.52
CA HIS A 4 2.82 -26.11 8.94
C HIS A 4 2.49 -25.23 7.75
N SER A 5 1.81 -24.12 8.01
CA SER A 5 1.51 -23.13 6.99
C SER A 5 1.61 -21.73 7.56
N ALA A 6 2.10 -20.81 6.75
CA ALA A 6 2.17 -19.40 7.09
C ALA A 6 1.84 -18.55 5.86
N SER A 7 1.27 -17.38 6.09
CA SER A 7 0.88 -16.46 5.03
C SER A 7 1.37 -15.05 5.36
N VAL A 8 1.80 -14.32 4.34
CA VAL A 8 2.19 -12.92 4.47
C VAL A 8 1.76 -12.12 3.25
N ILE A 9 1.40 -10.86 3.46
CA ILE A 9 1.12 -9.91 2.39
C ILE A 9 2.35 -9.03 2.18
N VAL A 10 2.78 -8.93 0.93
CA VAL A 10 3.92 -8.12 0.49
C VAL A 10 3.42 -7.00 -0.42
N LYS A 11 3.80 -5.75 -0.16
CA LYS A 11 3.44 -4.60 -1.03
C LYS A 11 4.35 -4.48 -2.27
N ALA A 12 4.40 -5.52 -3.07
CA ALA A 12 5.09 -5.54 -4.36
C ALA A 12 4.31 -6.35 -5.42
N PRO A 13 4.51 -6.07 -6.72
CA PRO A 13 3.99 -6.89 -7.82
C PRO A 13 4.40 -8.36 -7.70
N VAL A 14 3.49 -9.27 -8.06
CA VAL A 14 3.68 -10.73 -7.89
C VAL A 14 4.93 -11.26 -8.58
N HIS A 15 5.24 -10.74 -9.76
CA HIS A 15 6.41 -11.15 -10.54
C HIS A 15 7.72 -10.89 -9.78
N GLN A 16 7.84 -9.71 -9.16
CA GLN A 16 9.03 -9.34 -8.39
C GLN A 16 9.17 -10.18 -7.12
N VAL A 17 8.05 -10.44 -6.44
CA VAL A 17 8.03 -11.30 -5.26
C VAL A 17 8.44 -12.73 -5.63
N TYR A 18 7.91 -13.27 -6.73
CA TYR A 18 8.24 -14.60 -7.24
C TYR A 18 9.71 -14.72 -7.63
N GLU A 19 10.20 -13.80 -8.47
CA GLU A 19 11.58 -13.80 -8.95
C GLU A 19 12.54 -13.83 -7.78
N LEU A 20 12.37 -12.93 -6.81
CA LEU A 20 13.18 -12.95 -5.61
C LEU A 20 13.06 -14.28 -4.84
N PHE A 21 11.84 -14.76 -4.59
CA PHE A 21 11.65 -15.96 -3.79
C PHE A 21 12.28 -17.20 -4.46
N THR A 22 12.48 -17.20 -5.79
CA THR A 22 13.16 -18.30 -6.50
C THR A 22 14.69 -18.28 -6.40
N HIS A 23 15.30 -17.21 -5.87
CA HIS A 23 16.74 -17.12 -5.64
C HIS A 23 17.14 -17.81 -4.32
N PHE A 24 17.08 -19.14 -4.29
CA PHE A 24 17.28 -19.94 -3.07
C PHE A 24 18.61 -19.72 -2.33
N ASN A 25 19.68 -19.36 -3.05
CA ASN A 25 20.97 -19.03 -2.46
C ASN A 25 20.88 -17.82 -1.49
N ASP A 26 19.84 -17.00 -1.62
CA ASP A 26 19.60 -15.82 -0.79
C ASP A 26 18.74 -16.12 0.44
N PHE A 27 18.25 -17.34 0.60
CA PHE A 27 17.37 -17.70 1.72
C PHE A 27 18.04 -17.47 3.08
N PRO A 28 19.33 -17.81 3.31
CA PRO A 28 20.03 -17.48 4.55
C PRO A 28 20.10 -15.97 4.87
N LYS A 29 19.80 -15.10 3.89
CA LYS A 29 19.83 -13.64 4.00
C LYS A 29 18.54 -13.06 4.58
N PHE A 30 17.43 -13.80 4.53
CA PHE A 30 16.12 -13.36 5.05
C PHE A 30 15.38 -14.40 5.91
N MET A 31 15.76 -15.68 5.83
CA MET A 31 15.31 -16.73 6.74
C MET A 31 16.39 -17.05 7.77
N SER A 32 16.02 -16.98 9.04
CA SER A 32 16.94 -17.18 10.17
C SER A 32 17.26 -18.65 10.42
N PHE A 33 16.33 -19.55 10.10
CA PHE A 33 16.52 -20.99 10.29
C PHE A 33 17.25 -21.68 9.13
N VAL A 34 17.28 -21.08 7.94
CA VAL A 34 18.01 -21.63 6.78
C VAL A 34 19.46 -21.20 6.86
N LYS A 35 20.39 -22.16 6.85
CA LYS A 35 21.83 -21.92 7.00
C LYS A 35 22.56 -21.98 5.66
N GLU A 36 22.12 -22.87 4.78
CA GLU A 36 22.68 -23.04 3.44
C GLU A 36 21.60 -23.61 2.52
N VAL A 37 21.54 -23.07 1.30
CA VAL A 37 20.89 -23.74 0.17
C VAL A 37 21.87 -23.70 -0.99
N THR A 38 22.20 -24.86 -1.56
CA THR A 38 23.08 -24.95 -2.73
C THR A 38 22.41 -25.71 -3.85
N TYR A 39 22.47 -25.17 -5.06
CA TYR A 39 22.03 -25.90 -6.25
C TYR A 39 23.08 -26.95 -6.64
N HIS A 40 22.61 -28.17 -6.89
CA HIS A 40 23.39 -29.20 -7.57
C HIS A 40 23.23 -29.11 -9.09
N ASP A 41 22.00 -28.84 -9.53
CA ASP A 41 21.62 -28.58 -10.92
C ASP A 41 20.33 -27.72 -10.91
N ASP A 42 19.72 -27.49 -12.08
CA ASP A 42 18.51 -26.65 -12.22
C ASP A 42 17.29 -27.17 -11.43
N MET A 43 17.29 -28.45 -11.05
CA MET A 43 16.15 -29.10 -10.38
C MET A 43 16.47 -29.61 -8.99
N ARG A 44 17.74 -29.82 -8.64
CA ARG A 44 18.19 -30.40 -7.38
C ARG A 44 18.88 -29.36 -6.52
N SER A 45 18.48 -29.31 -5.26
CA SER A 45 19.05 -28.42 -4.26
C SER A 45 19.37 -29.20 -2.98
N HIS A 46 20.40 -28.74 -2.29
CA HIS A 46 20.83 -29.24 -0.99
C HIS A 46 20.56 -28.19 0.07
N TRP A 47 19.92 -28.59 1.16
CA TRP A 47 19.42 -27.70 2.20
C TRP A 47 20.03 -28.06 3.54
N VAL A 48 20.51 -27.05 4.26
CA VAL A 48 20.94 -27.15 5.66
C VAL A 48 20.16 -26.13 6.47
N VAL A 49 19.42 -26.59 7.48
CA VAL A 49 18.66 -25.74 8.39
C VAL A 49 19.00 -26.03 9.84
N LYS A 50 18.80 -25.02 10.70
CA LYS A 50 19.00 -25.14 12.14
C LYS A 50 17.74 -24.69 12.87
N VAL A 51 16.95 -25.66 13.31
CA VAL A 51 15.73 -25.47 14.11
C VAL A 51 15.77 -26.48 15.25
N LEU A 52 16.10 -26.03 16.47
CA LEU A 52 16.24 -26.90 17.65
C LEU A 52 17.22 -28.09 17.46
N GLY A 53 18.06 -28.01 16.44
CA GLY A 53 18.92 -29.08 15.92
C GLY A 53 19.30 -28.75 14.48
N GLN A 54 20.35 -29.39 13.96
CA GLN A 54 20.77 -29.24 12.57
C GLN A 54 20.13 -30.36 11.74
N TYR A 55 19.46 -29.98 10.65
CA TYR A 55 18.87 -30.91 9.70
C TYR A 55 19.36 -30.60 8.29
N GLU A 56 19.52 -31.66 7.50
CA GLU A 56 20.06 -31.60 6.15
C GLU A 56 19.27 -32.52 5.23
N TRP A 57 19.00 -32.07 4.01
CA TRP A 57 18.32 -32.89 3.00
C TRP A 57 18.63 -32.42 1.58
N ASP A 58 18.48 -33.35 0.63
CA ASP A 58 18.46 -33.04 -0.80
C ASP A 58 17.00 -32.95 -1.26
N ALA A 59 16.65 -31.94 -2.05
CA ALA A 59 15.31 -31.73 -2.59
C ALA A 59 15.33 -31.62 -4.11
N ILE A 60 14.22 -32.00 -4.73
CA ILE A 60 13.91 -31.70 -6.12
C ILE A 60 12.78 -30.69 -6.21
N ASN A 61 12.86 -29.78 -7.18
CA ASN A 61 11.81 -28.84 -7.53
C ASN A 61 10.62 -29.59 -8.15
N GLU A 62 9.39 -29.30 -7.69
CA GLU A 62 8.14 -29.97 -8.09
C GLU A 62 7.04 -28.92 -8.29
N ASP A 63 6.27 -29.01 -9.37
CA ASP A 63 5.15 -28.10 -9.70
C ASP A 63 5.48 -26.59 -9.68
N TRP A 64 6.58 -26.21 -10.33
CA TRP A 64 6.95 -24.81 -10.51
C TRP A 64 6.13 -24.18 -11.63
N ILE A 65 5.41 -23.12 -11.28
CA ILE A 65 4.62 -22.31 -12.20
C ILE A 65 4.98 -20.84 -11.94
N PRO A 66 5.60 -20.16 -12.93
CA PRO A 66 6.00 -18.76 -12.78
C PRO A 66 4.88 -17.88 -12.23
N ASP A 67 5.24 -17.01 -11.29
CA ASP A 67 4.37 -16.05 -10.61
C ASP A 67 3.17 -16.65 -9.85
N LYS A 68 3.11 -17.98 -9.70
CA LYS A 68 1.96 -18.67 -9.08
C LYS A 68 2.36 -19.64 -7.99
N GLN A 69 3.36 -20.48 -8.26
CA GLN A 69 3.72 -21.54 -7.34
C GLN A 69 5.16 -21.99 -7.52
N ILE A 70 5.80 -22.31 -6.41
CA ILE A 70 6.97 -23.20 -6.38
C ILE A 70 6.70 -24.33 -5.42
N GLY A 71 7.30 -25.48 -5.66
CA GLY A 71 7.20 -26.64 -4.78
C GLY A 71 8.50 -27.43 -4.77
N TRP A 72 8.67 -28.23 -3.72
CA TRP A 72 9.80 -29.12 -3.62
C TRP A 72 9.46 -30.39 -2.84
N ARG A 73 10.27 -31.41 -3.08
CA ARG A 73 10.20 -32.68 -2.38
C ARG A 73 11.58 -33.22 -2.06
N SER A 74 11.79 -33.61 -0.81
CA SER A 74 13.03 -34.25 -0.37
C SER A 74 13.23 -35.60 -1.09
N THR A 75 14.45 -35.86 -1.52
CA THR A 75 14.89 -37.14 -2.08
C THR A 75 15.81 -37.91 -1.13
N ARG A 76 16.60 -37.21 -0.30
CA ARG A 76 17.51 -37.78 0.71
C ARG A 76 17.46 -36.96 1.99
N GLY A 77 17.84 -37.57 3.13
CA GLY A 77 17.85 -36.89 4.43
C GLY A 77 16.46 -36.75 5.06
N LEU A 78 16.18 -35.60 5.68
CA LEU A 78 14.89 -35.33 6.33
C LEU A 78 13.73 -35.37 5.33
N LYS A 79 12.80 -36.32 5.53
CA LYS A 79 11.59 -36.46 4.70
C LYS A 79 10.70 -35.23 4.82
N ASN A 80 10.68 -34.39 3.78
CA ASN A 80 9.86 -33.19 3.71
C ASN A 80 9.35 -32.89 2.29
N THR A 81 8.27 -32.12 2.23
CA THR A 81 7.69 -31.54 1.02
C THR A 81 7.22 -30.15 1.37
N GLY A 82 7.31 -29.21 0.44
CA GLY A 82 6.72 -27.90 0.62
C GLY A 82 6.27 -27.28 -0.67
N LYS A 83 5.45 -26.24 -0.53
CA LYS A 83 4.99 -25.41 -1.63
C LYS A 83 4.82 -23.99 -1.15
N VAL A 84 5.12 -23.04 -2.03
CA VAL A 84 4.83 -21.63 -1.84
C VAL A 84 3.93 -21.19 -2.97
N LYS A 85 2.81 -20.56 -2.62
CA LYS A 85 1.87 -20.00 -3.58
C LYS A 85 1.94 -18.48 -3.54
N PHE A 86 1.82 -17.89 -4.72
CA PHE A 86 1.80 -16.45 -4.91
C PHE A 86 0.45 -16.05 -5.49
N HIS A 87 -0.22 -15.11 -4.84
CA HIS A 87 -1.53 -14.61 -5.26
C HIS A 87 -1.50 -13.10 -5.36
N ALA A 88 -1.69 -12.56 -6.56
CA ALA A 88 -1.82 -11.13 -6.75
C ALA A 88 -3.13 -10.62 -6.12
N LEU A 89 -3.02 -9.70 -5.17
CA LEU A 89 -4.15 -9.03 -4.53
C LEU A 89 -4.43 -7.63 -5.15
N GLY A 90 -3.55 -7.19 -6.05
CA GLY A 90 -3.62 -5.91 -6.76
C GLY A 90 -2.32 -5.66 -7.53
N PRO A 91 -2.16 -4.47 -8.17
CA PRO A 91 -0.98 -4.18 -9.00
C PRO A 91 0.33 -4.20 -8.21
N ASN A 92 0.32 -3.75 -6.95
CA ASN A 92 1.49 -3.69 -6.06
C ASN A 92 1.25 -4.43 -4.74
N ARG A 93 0.54 -5.56 -4.78
CA ARG A 93 0.26 -6.34 -3.56
C ARG A 93 0.12 -7.82 -3.87
N THR A 94 0.83 -8.64 -3.11
CA THR A 94 0.90 -10.10 -3.31
C THR A 94 0.76 -10.82 -1.98
N SER A 95 -0.07 -11.87 -1.94
CA SER A 95 -0.10 -12.85 -0.86
C SER A 95 0.91 -13.95 -1.15
N VAL A 96 1.69 -14.31 -0.15
CA VAL A 96 2.65 -15.43 -0.20
C VAL A 96 2.22 -16.45 0.83
N ASP A 97 1.79 -17.62 0.38
CA ASP A 97 1.30 -18.71 1.23
C ASP A 97 2.29 -19.86 1.19
N VAL A 98 2.96 -20.13 2.30
CA VAL A 98 3.95 -21.20 2.45
C VAL A 98 3.31 -22.38 3.17
N TYR A 99 3.52 -23.57 2.64
CA TYR A 99 3.11 -24.83 3.24
C TYR A 99 4.31 -25.76 3.30
N ILE A 100 4.59 -26.31 4.49
CA ILE A 100 5.71 -27.21 4.72
C ILE A 100 5.18 -28.43 5.45
N ARG A 101 5.51 -29.61 4.96
CA ARG A 101 5.16 -30.88 5.57
C ARG A 101 6.43 -31.70 5.76
N TYR A 102 6.67 -32.19 6.96
CA TYR A 102 7.84 -33.01 7.24
C TYR A 102 7.52 -34.17 8.19
N THR A 103 8.43 -35.15 8.22
CA THR A 103 8.39 -36.25 9.18
C THR A 103 9.43 -35.99 10.26
N PRO A 104 9.03 -35.70 11.51
CA PRO A 104 9.98 -35.56 12.61
C PRO A 104 10.83 -36.83 12.76
N PRO A 105 12.14 -36.72 13.04
CA PRO A 105 12.98 -37.89 13.30
C PRO A 105 12.46 -38.65 14.54
N THR A 106 12.32 -39.97 14.43
CA THR A 106 11.94 -40.86 15.54
C THR A 106 13.20 -41.44 16.19
N GLY A 107 13.40 -41.22 17.49
CA GLY A 107 14.56 -41.71 18.25
C GLY A 107 14.33 -41.68 19.77
N PRO A 108 15.25 -42.20 20.61
CA PRO A 108 15.06 -42.31 22.07
C PRO A 108 14.93 -40.96 22.80
N LEU A 109 15.32 -39.85 22.16
CA LEU A 109 15.06 -38.47 22.59
C LEU A 109 13.71 -37.90 22.09
N GLY A 110 12.96 -38.67 21.29
CA GLY A 110 11.75 -38.25 20.60
C GLY A 110 10.46 -38.31 21.44
N ASN A 111 10.50 -38.89 22.64
CA ASN A 111 9.30 -39.18 23.43
C ASN A 111 9.10 -38.35 24.71
N LEU A 112 9.98 -37.39 25.07
CA LEU A 112 9.94 -36.76 26.41
C LEU A 112 9.65 -35.25 26.46
N GLY A 113 9.34 -34.56 25.36
CA GLY A 113 8.89 -33.15 25.49
C GLY A 113 8.87 -32.27 24.24
N ASN A 114 9.36 -32.75 23.09
CA ASN A 114 9.70 -31.87 21.97
C ASN A 114 8.61 -31.60 20.92
N HIS A 115 7.48 -32.34 20.90
CA HIS A 115 6.50 -32.16 19.81
C HIS A 115 5.60 -30.92 19.95
N PHE A 116 5.25 -30.47 21.16
CA PHE A 116 4.38 -29.30 21.33
C PHE A 116 5.14 -27.96 21.24
N GLY A 117 6.35 -27.89 21.80
CA GLY A 117 7.19 -26.68 21.77
C GLY A 117 7.90 -26.46 20.44
N ALA A 118 8.36 -27.52 19.77
CA ALA A 118 9.06 -27.40 18.48
C ALA A 118 8.12 -26.99 17.34
N ASN A 119 6.88 -27.48 17.35
CA ASN A 119 5.87 -27.09 16.35
C ASN A 119 5.53 -25.61 16.50
N GLY A 120 5.23 -25.14 17.72
CA GLY A 120 4.95 -23.72 17.97
C GLY A 120 6.15 -22.81 17.71
N TYR A 121 7.37 -23.25 18.05
CA TYR A 121 8.59 -22.51 17.74
C TYR A 121 8.82 -22.40 16.23
N PHE A 122 8.68 -23.51 15.48
CA PHE A 122 8.84 -23.49 14.03
C PHE A 122 7.78 -22.62 13.35
N ASP A 123 6.51 -22.71 13.77
CA ASP A 123 5.46 -21.84 13.27
C ASP A 123 5.79 -20.37 13.51
N ALA A 124 6.20 -20.00 14.73
CA ALA A 124 6.58 -18.64 15.06
C ALA A 124 7.78 -18.16 14.22
N SER A 125 8.80 -19.00 14.06
CA SER A 125 9.97 -18.71 13.22
C SER A 125 9.60 -18.53 11.74
N LEU A 126 8.74 -19.39 11.20
CA LEU A 126 8.29 -19.32 9.81
C LEU A 126 7.50 -18.02 9.55
N HIS A 127 6.57 -17.67 10.44
CA HIS A 127 5.83 -16.40 10.35
C HIS A 127 6.77 -15.20 10.46
N LYS A 128 7.73 -15.23 11.38
CA LYS A 128 8.72 -14.15 11.57
C LYS A 128 9.58 -13.97 10.33
N ASP A 129 10.10 -15.06 9.76
CA ASP A 129 10.96 -15.02 8.58
C ASP A 129 10.19 -14.54 7.35
N LEU A 130 8.91 -14.93 7.18
CA LEU A 130 8.06 -14.39 6.11
C LEU A 130 7.73 -12.92 6.29
N ALA A 131 7.51 -12.45 7.53
CA ALA A 131 7.34 -11.04 7.81
C ALA A 131 8.63 -10.24 7.53
N ASN A 132 9.79 -10.82 7.80
CA ASN A 132 11.09 -10.22 7.46
C ASN A 132 11.29 -10.16 5.95
N PHE A 133 10.94 -11.22 5.22
CA PHE A 133 10.92 -11.23 3.75
C PHE A 133 10.01 -10.13 3.20
N ALA A 134 8.78 -10.02 3.69
CA ALA A 134 7.85 -8.98 3.26
C ALA A 134 8.43 -7.58 3.51
N ARG A 135 8.97 -7.33 4.71
CA ARG A 135 9.61 -6.06 5.05
C ARG A 135 10.78 -5.74 4.12
N MET A 136 11.64 -6.71 3.85
CA MET A 136 12.80 -6.55 2.95
C MET A 136 12.35 -6.17 1.54
N VAL A 137 11.33 -6.85 1.01
CA VAL A 137 10.77 -6.53 -0.32
C VAL A 137 10.10 -5.15 -0.35
N GLU A 138 9.45 -4.74 0.75
CA GLU A 138 8.78 -3.44 0.86
C GLU A 138 9.75 -2.27 1.05
N GLU A 139 10.86 -2.49 1.75
CA GLU A 139 11.90 -1.49 1.99
C GLU A 139 12.81 -1.32 0.77
N ALA A 140 12.86 -2.34 -0.11
CA ALA A 140 13.55 -2.26 -1.38
C ALA A 140 13.11 -1.03 -2.19
N PRO A 141 14.05 -0.13 -2.55
CA PRO A 141 13.81 0.95 -3.49
C PRO A 141 13.06 0.47 -4.73
N VAL A 142 12.28 1.37 -5.32
CA VAL A 142 11.73 1.15 -6.66
C VAL A 142 12.90 0.90 -7.62
N GLY A 143 12.93 -0.27 -8.26
CA GLY A 143 14.04 -0.70 -9.13
C GLY A 143 15.17 -1.45 -8.41
N ALA A 144 15.15 -1.51 -7.08
CA ALA A 144 16.08 -2.32 -6.30
C ALA A 144 15.56 -3.74 -6.03
N LEU A 145 14.60 -4.22 -6.84
CA LEU A 145 14.14 -5.62 -6.93
C LEU A 145 14.79 -6.36 -8.10
N ASP A 146 15.76 -5.73 -8.75
CA ASP A 146 16.74 -6.40 -9.58
C ASP A 146 17.65 -7.27 -8.68
N PRO A 147 17.81 -8.59 -8.96
CA PRO A 147 18.72 -9.45 -8.20
C PRO A 147 20.17 -8.94 -8.19
N MET A 148 20.54 -8.03 -9.09
CA MET A 148 21.83 -7.34 -9.13
C MET A 148 21.89 -6.02 -8.33
N SER A 149 20.79 -5.59 -7.70
CA SER A 149 20.71 -4.26 -7.08
C SER A 149 21.09 -4.23 -5.59
N SER A 150 21.73 -3.12 -5.21
CA SER A 150 22.40 -2.85 -3.93
C SER A 150 21.55 -2.88 -2.66
N HIS A 151 20.25 -3.13 -2.71
CA HIS A 151 19.37 -3.12 -1.53
C HIS A 151 19.08 -4.50 -0.93
N TYR A 152 19.56 -5.56 -1.58
CA TYR A 152 19.02 -6.89 -1.38
C TYR A 152 19.48 -7.72 -0.18
N LEU A 153 20.56 -7.37 0.51
CA LEU A 153 21.26 -8.38 1.31
C LEU A 153 21.36 -7.96 2.77
N PHE A 154 20.74 -8.81 3.60
CA PHE A 154 20.94 -8.98 5.03
C PHE A 154 20.18 -8.01 5.95
N HIS A 155 18.99 -8.43 6.39
CA HIS A 155 18.43 -7.93 7.64
C HIS A 155 19.27 -8.40 8.85
N GLU A 156 19.20 -7.67 9.97
CA GLU A 156 20.02 -7.89 11.18
C GLU A 156 19.91 -9.32 11.74
N GLU A 157 18.76 -9.95 11.56
CA GLU A 157 18.49 -11.28 12.09
C GLU A 157 18.87 -12.45 11.17
N SER A 158 19.37 -12.18 9.97
CA SER A 158 19.76 -13.21 8.99
C SER A 158 20.88 -14.12 9.49
N ALA A 159 20.86 -15.38 9.03
CA ALA A 159 21.93 -16.33 9.33
C ALA A 159 23.30 -15.81 8.85
N ALA A 160 23.33 -15.16 7.69
CA ALA A 160 24.54 -14.54 7.16
C ALA A 160 25.06 -13.38 8.04
N ARG A 161 24.19 -12.49 8.54
CA ARG A 161 24.61 -11.37 9.40
C ARG A 161 25.06 -11.84 10.79
N LYS A 162 24.40 -12.86 11.32
CA LYS A 162 24.75 -13.50 12.60
C LYS A 162 26.02 -14.37 12.53
N GLY A 163 26.58 -14.59 11.34
CA GLY A 163 27.75 -15.46 11.16
C GLY A 163 27.44 -16.96 11.32
N ASP A 164 26.17 -17.33 11.25
CA ASP A 164 25.68 -18.70 11.44
C ASP A 164 25.73 -19.54 10.15
N ILE A 165 26.30 -19.04 9.06
CA ILE A 165 26.38 -19.76 7.79
C ILE A 165 27.42 -20.87 7.84
N THR A 166 27.23 -21.90 7.02
CA THR A 166 28.19 -23.02 6.92
C THR A 166 29.51 -22.56 6.27
N PRO A 167 30.64 -23.25 6.49
CA PRO A 167 31.90 -22.93 5.81
C PRO A 167 31.80 -23.01 4.28
N ARG A 168 30.99 -23.95 3.77
CA ARG A 168 30.75 -24.12 2.33
C ARG A 168 29.96 -22.94 1.77
N GLN A 169 28.91 -22.50 2.46
CA GLN A 169 28.15 -21.31 2.10
C GLN A 169 29.04 -20.06 2.14
N LYS A 170 29.88 -19.92 3.17
CA LYS A 170 30.83 -18.81 3.26
C LYS A 170 31.79 -18.79 2.06
N ALA A 171 32.35 -19.94 1.69
CA ALA A 171 33.23 -20.04 0.53
C ALA A 171 32.50 -19.79 -0.81
N ALA A 172 31.22 -20.18 -0.92
CA ALA A 172 30.40 -19.86 -2.09
C ALA A 172 30.10 -18.36 -2.18
N MET A 173 29.78 -17.73 -1.05
CA MET A 173 29.57 -16.28 -0.95
C MET A 173 30.85 -15.49 -1.22
N GLU A 174 32.02 -15.96 -0.78
CA GLU A 174 33.31 -15.31 -1.08
C GLU A 174 33.65 -15.33 -2.58
N ARG A 175 33.10 -16.29 -3.34
CA ARG A 175 33.28 -16.40 -4.79
C ARG A 175 32.20 -15.67 -5.59
N ASP A 176 31.15 -15.20 -4.93
CA ASP A 176 30.10 -14.40 -5.55
C ASP A 176 30.65 -13.00 -5.85
N PRO A 177 30.69 -12.56 -7.13
CA PRO A 177 31.16 -11.23 -7.51
C PRO A 177 30.44 -10.10 -6.76
N MET A 178 29.17 -10.30 -6.39
CA MET A 178 28.36 -9.32 -5.65
C MET A 178 28.73 -9.18 -4.17
N MET A 179 29.49 -10.14 -3.63
CA MET A 179 29.88 -10.20 -2.22
C MET A 179 31.38 -9.90 -2.04
N SER A 180 32.07 -9.52 -3.11
CA SER A 180 33.46 -9.06 -3.02
C SER A 180 33.57 -7.81 -2.13
N PRO A 181 34.68 -7.62 -1.39
CA PRO A 181 34.86 -6.44 -0.54
C PRO A 181 34.68 -5.11 -1.30
N GLN A 182 35.10 -5.08 -2.57
CA GLN A 182 34.92 -3.93 -3.45
C GLN A 182 33.44 -3.70 -3.76
N ALA A 183 32.71 -4.73 -4.19
CA ALA A 183 31.28 -4.64 -4.45
C ALA A 183 30.48 -4.21 -3.21
N LEU A 184 30.85 -4.70 -2.02
CA LEU A 184 30.22 -4.30 -0.76
C LEU A 184 30.51 -2.82 -0.41
N SER A 185 31.73 -2.34 -0.63
CA SER A 185 32.10 -0.94 -0.36
C SER A 185 31.45 0.03 -1.35
N GLU A 186 31.48 -0.28 -2.65
CA GLU A 186 30.78 0.48 -3.69
C GLU A 186 29.27 0.54 -3.41
N ARG A 187 28.72 -0.57 -2.91
CA ARG A 187 27.33 -0.67 -2.49
C ARG A 187 27.00 0.23 -1.30
N GLU A 188 27.81 0.20 -0.23
CA GLU A 188 27.61 1.10 0.92
C GLU A 188 27.65 2.57 0.50
N ALA A 189 28.58 2.93 -0.40
CA ALA A 189 28.66 4.27 -0.97
C ALA A 189 27.40 4.63 -1.78
N LYS A 190 26.90 3.72 -2.62
CA LYS A 190 25.68 3.93 -3.40
C LYS A 190 24.44 4.08 -2.51
N ILE A 191 24.32 3.28 -1.44
CA ILE A 191 23.25 3.39 -0.44
C ILE A 191 23.29 4.78 0.22
N ALA A 192 24.47 5.23 0.63
CA ALA A 192 24.62 6.55 1.22
C ALA A 192 24.22 7.68 0.24
N GLN A 193 24.62 7.56 -1.03
CA GLN A 193 24.25 8.52 -2.09
C GLN A 193 22.74 8.55 -2.34
N GLU A 194 22.10 7.40 -2.51
CA GLU A 194 20.65 7.30 -2.73
C GLU A 194 19.86 7.83 -1.52
N ALA A 195 20.29 7.53 -0.30
CA ALA A 195 19.69 8.07 0.92
C ALA A 195 19.78 9.59 0.96
N THR A 196 20.93 10.15 0.60
CA THR A 196 21.13 11.61 0.50
C THR A 196 20.21 12.24 -0.55
N LEU A 197 20.14 11.64 -1.75
CA LEU A 197 19.28 12.11 -2.83
C LEU A 197 17.80 12.09 -2.41
N ARG A 198 17.36 11.03 -1.73
CA ARG A 198 16.00 10.92 -1.20
C ARG A 198 15.70 12.00 -0.16
N GLN A 199 16.61 12.27 0.76
CA GLN A 199 16.45 13.34 1.74
C GLN A 199 16.31 14.71 1.07
N GLN A 200 17.13 14.96 0.04
CA GLN A 200 17.03 16.19 -0.75
C GLN A 200 15.68 16.31 -1.46
N LEU A 201 15.26 15.26 -2.18
CA LEU A 201 13.95 15.21 -2.85
C LEU A 201 12.79 15.43 -1.86
N ALA A 202 12.83 14.78 -0.71
CA ALA A 202 11.82 14.94 0.34
C ALA A 202 11.79 16.38 0.89
N ALA A 203 12.96 16.99 1.11
CA ALA A 203 13.08 18.38 1.56
C ALA A 203 12.53 19.37 0.52
N THR A 204 12.85 19.16 -0.77
CA THR A 204 12.31 19.97 -1.87
C THR A 204 10.79 19.85 -1.93
N GLN A 205 10.25 18.64 -1.88
CA GLN A 205 8.80 18.42 -1.87
C GLN A 205 8.12 19.04 -0.64
N ALA A 206 8.74 18.97 0.53
CA ALA A 206 8.21 19.61 1.74
C ALA A 206 8.15 21.13 1.58
N THR A 207 9.19 21.74 1.02
CA THR A 207 9.25 23.18 0.75
C THR A 207 8.18 23.60 -0.27
N GLU A 208 7.99 22.82 -1.33
CA GLU A 208 6.92 23.09 -2.31
C GLU A 208 5.52 22.97 -1.69
N ARG A 209 5.28 21.95 -0.86
CA ARG A 209 4.01 21.81 -0.13
C ARG A 209 3.76 23.01 0.77
N GLN A 210 4.78 23.47 1.48
CA GLN A 210 4.67 24.62 2.36
C GLN A 210 4.36 25.90 1.59
N ARG A 211 5.04 26.14 0.47
CA ARG A 211 4.74 27.27 -0.43
C ARG A 211 3.31 27.24 -0.95
N LYS A 212 2.79 26.05 -1.30
CA LYS A 212 1.39 25.89 -1.74
C LYS A 212 0.40 26.23 -0.63
N LEU A 213 0.65 25.74 0.59
CA LEU A 213 -0.18 26.04 1.76
C LEU A 213 -0.17 27.54 2.10
N GLU A 214 1.00 28.17 2.10
CA GLU A 214 1.13 29.63 2.33
C GLU A 214 0.40 30.44 1.25
N SER A 215 0.54 30.05 -0.03
CA SER A 215 -0.20 30.66 -1.13
C SER A 215 -1.72 30.49 -1.00
N GLU A 216 -2.18 29.34 -0.52
CA GLU A 216 -3.60 29.09 -0.27
C GLU A 216 -4.12 29.95 0.90
N GLN A 217 -3.37 30.02 2.00
CA GLN A 217 -3.70 30.88 3.14
C GLN A 217 -3.71 32.37 2.78
N ALA A 218 -2.76 32.83 1.97
CA ALA A 218 -2.73 34.21 1.49
C ALA A 218 -3.99 34.54 0.68
N ARG A 219 -4.38 33.65 -0.25
CA ARG A 219 -5.62 33.81 -1.03
C ARG A 219 -6.86 33.82 -0.15
N GLN A 220 -6.92 32.98 0.88
CA GLN A 220 -8.02 32.99 1.85
C GLN A 220 -8.08 34.30 2.66
N ARG A 221 -6.92 34.83 3.08
CA ARG A 221 -6.85 36.13 3.77
C ARG A 221 -7.32 37.26 2.87
N GLU A 222 -6.84 37.33 1.64
CA GLU A 222 -7.28 38.33 0.65
C GLU A 222 -8.80 38.26 0.43
N GLN A 223 -9.36 37.07 0.24
CA GLN A 223 -10.82 36.90 0.11
C GLN A 223 -11.56 37.39 1.37
N SER A 224 -11.06 37.07 2.57
CA SER A 224 -11.67 37.51 3.82
C SER A 224 -11.62 39.04 3.99
N GLU A 225 -10.54 39.68 3.55
CA GLU A 225 -10.39 41.14 3.58
C GLU A 225 -11.33 41.82 2.57
N ILE A 226 -11.48 41.26 1.37
CA ILE A 226 -12.44 41.74 0.37
C ILE A 226 -13.86 41.66 0.93
N LEU A 227 -14.25 40.51 1.49
CA LEU A 227 -15.55 40.31 2.11
C LEU A 227 -15.79 41.27 3.28
N ALA A 228 -14.78 41.51 4.11
CA ALA A 228 -14.85 42.46 5.22
C ALA A 228 -15.05 43.91 4.73
N ARG A 229 -14.32 44.33 3.69
CA ARG A 229 -14.47 45.65 3.05
C ARG A 229 -15.87 45.81 2.46
N GLU A 230 -16.38 44.81 1.76
CA GLU A 230 -17.75 44.82 1.23
C GLU A 230 -18.81 44.90 2.34
N ALA A 231 -18.61 44.20 3.46
CA ALA A 231 -19.53 44.24 4.59
C ALA A 231 -19.58 45.64 5.23
N ILE A 232 -18.44 46.29 5.42
CA ILE A 232 -18.36 47.67 5.94
C ILE A 232 -19.10 48.63 5.00
N LYS A 233 -18.86 48.53 3.68
CA LYS A 233 -19.54 49.35 2.69
C LYS A 233 -21.06 49.15 2.74
N ARG A 234 -21.53 47.90 2.80
CA ARG A 234 -22.95 47.59 2.96
C ARG A 234 -23.55 48.18 4.25
N GLN A 235 -22.82 48.16 5.36
CA GLN A 235 -23.27 48.78 6.61
C GLN A 235 -23.41 50.30 6.47
N GLN A 236 -22.48 50.97 5.78
CA GLN A 236 -22.55 52.41 5.51
C GLN A 236 -23.76 52.75 4.63
N GLU A 237 -23.96 52.04 3.52
CA GLU A 237 -25.12 52.24 2.63
C GLU A 237 -26.46 52.06 3.38
N MET A 238 -26.53 51.08 4.28
CA MET A 238 -27.72 50.86 5.10
C MET A 238 -27.95 52.02 6.08
N ARG A 239 -26.91 52.53 6.73
CA ARG A 239 -27.00 53.71 7.61
C ARG A 239 -27.46 54.94 6.84
N GLU A 240 -26.89 55.20 5.68
CA GLU A 240 -27.29 56.31 4.79
C GLU A 240 -28.74 56.17 4.34
N ARG A 241 -29.19 54.96 3.98
CA ARG A 241 -30.60 54.69 3.64
C ARG A 241 -31.54 54.94 4.82
N GLU A 242 -31.15 54.53 6.03
CA GLU A 242 -31.94 54.81 7.23
C GLU A 242 -32.02 56.31 7.53
N GLU A 243 -30.91 57.03 7.41
CA GLU A 243 -30.87 58.49 7.55
C GLU A 243 -31.71 59.19 6.48
N ALA A 244 -31.62 58.76 5.22
CA ALA A 244 -32.45 59.26 4.13
C ALA A 244 -33.94 59.00 4.38
N ARG A 245 -34.30 57.81 4.88
CA ARG A 245 -35.67 57.46 5.26
C ARG A 245 -36.17 58.33 6.42
N ARG A 246 -35.33 58.56 7.44
CA ARG A 246 -35.64 59.47 8.56
C ARG A 246 -35.84 60.91 8.06
N LYS A 247 -34.96 61.40 7.19
CA LYS A 247 -35.05 62.74 6.60
C LYS A 247 -36.32 62.88 5.75
N ALA A 248 -36.64 61.90 4.92
CA ALA A 248 -37.88 61.87 4.14
C ALA A 248 -39.14 61.88 5.04
N ALA A 249 -39.12 61.14 6.15
CA ALA A 249 -40.21 61.15 7.13
C ALA A 249 -40.36 62.48 7.88
N SER A 250 -39.30 63.30 7.96
CA SER A 250 -39.32 64.62 8.59
C SER A 250 -39.78 65.77 7.68
N ILE A 251 -39.98 65.52 6.38
CA ILE A 251 -40.52 66.53 5.45
C ILE A 251 -42.02 66.72 5.76
N PRO A 252 -42.49 67.94 6.09
CA PRO A 252 -43.92 68.17 6.37
C PRO A 252 -44.78 67.87 5.15
N LEU A 253 -45.83 67.07 5.31
CA LEU A 253 -46.85 66.87 4.29
C LEU A 253 -47.60 68.19 4.06
N ASP A 254 -47.54 68.72 2.84
CA ASP A 254 -48.33 69.87 2.40
C ASP A 254 -49.84 69.52 2.49
N PRO A 255 -50.68 70.29 3.23
CA PRO A 255 -52.10 69.96 3.42
C PRO A 255 -52.98 70.06 2.17
N ARG A 256 -52.44 70.37 0.98
CA ARG A 256 -53.23 70.71 -0.21
C ARG A 256 -53.11 69.76 -1.42
N HIS A 257 -52.82 68.47 -1.26
CA HIS A 257 -53.14 67.48 -2.30
C HIS A 257 -53.27 66.05 -1.75
N THR A 258 -54.49 65.68 -1.34
CA THR A 258 -54.89 64.30 -1.05
C THR A 258 -56.11 63.94 -1.90
N TYR A 259 -55.90 63.52 -3.15
CA TYR A 259 -56.90 62.73 -3.91
C TYR A 259 -56.20 62.05 -5.08
N ALA A 260 -55.86 60.77 -4.93
CA ALA A 260 -55.89 59.71 -5.96
C ALA A 260 -55.00 58.52 -5.55
N ALA A 261 -55.56 57.55 -4.82
CA ALA A 261 -55.00 56.20 -4.74
C ALA A 261 -56.05 55.08 -4.53
N TRP A 262 -57.34 55.37 -4.69
CA TRP A 262 -58.44 54.39 -4.52
C TRP A 262 -59.27 54.23 -5.80
N ALA A 263 -58.61 54.10 -6.96
CA ALA A 263 -59.30 53.72 -8.19
C ALA A 263 -58.40 52.78 -9.00
N HIS A 264 -58.61 51.47 -8.83
CA HIS A 264 -58.80 50.48 -9.89
C HIS A 264 -58.78 49.08 -9.25
N GLY A 265 -59.98 48.63 -8.86
CA GLY A 265 -60.30 47.23 -8.67
C GLY A 265 -61.45 46.87 -9.59
N LEU A 266 -61.17 46.18 -10.70
CA LEU A 266 -62.02 45.20 -11.40
C LEU A 266 -61.34 44.77 -12.72
N GLY A 267 -60.85 43.52 -12.75
CA GLY A 267 -60.46 42.83 -13.98
C GLY A 267 -58.99 42.36 -14.03
N ASP A 268 -58.63 41.28 -13.33
CA ASP A 268 -58.52 39.93 -13.90
C ASP A 268 -57.75 39.02 -12.93
N LYS A 269 -58.37 37.91 -12.53
CA LYS A 269 -57.81 36.92 -11.59
C LYS A 269 -57.22 35.75 -12.35
N ASP A 270 -56.28 36.00 -13.26
CA ASP A 270 -55.62 34.93 -14.04
C ASP A 270 -54.08 34.97 -13.98
N GLY A 271 -53.52 35.34 -12.82
CA GLY A 271 -52.06 35.38 -12.58
C GLY A 271 -51.47 34.22 -11.76
N MET A 272 -52.28 33.36 -11.14
CA MET A 272 -51.80 32.30 -10.24
C MET A 272 -51.69 30.96 -10.97
N ARG A 273 -50.78 30.86 -11.94
CA ARG A 273 -50.22 29.58 -12.41
C ARG A 273 -48.72 29.74 -12.63
N ALA A 274 -47.91 28.95 -11.90
CA ALA A 274 -46.47 28.85 -12.13
C ALA A 274 -46.22 28.33 -13.55
N ARG A 275 -45.68 29.18 -14.42
CA ARG A 275 -45.56 28.88 -15.86
C ARG A 275 -44.36 27.99 -16.23
N ILE A 276 -43.49 27.61 -15.30
CA ILE A 276 -42.36 26.71 -15.57
C ILE A 276 -42.02 25.91 -14.30
N PRO A 277 -42.24 24.59 -14.24
CA PRO A 277 -41.62 23.77 -13.20
C PRO A 277 -40.13 23.62 -13.55
N ASN A 278 -39.24 23.83 -12.57
CA ASN A 278 -37.78 23.64 -12.63
C ASN A 278 -36.90 24.82 -13.08
N PHE A 279 -37.12 26.02 -12.54
CA PHE A 279 -36.12 27.10 -12.66
C PHE A 279 -34.87 26.91 -11.77
N ALA A 280 -34.85 25.90 -10.90
CA ALA A 280 -33.71 25.59 -10.03
C ALA A 280 -32.63 24.69 -10.69
N GLN A 281 -32.67 24.50 -12.02
CA GLN A 281 -31.66 23.72 -12.74
C GLN A 281 -30.89 24.60 -13.72
N ASP A 282 -29.56 24.65 -13.51
CA ASP A 282 -28.57 25.30 -14.37
C ASP A 282 -28.71 24.81 -15.84
N PRO A 283 -28.92 25.71 -16.82
CA PRO A 283 -29.16 25.34 -18.22
C PRO A 283 -27.98 24.62 -18.90
N MET A 284 -26.79 24.56 -18.30
CA MET A 284 -25.62 23.89 -18.88
C MET A 284 -25.46 22.41 -18.52
N THR A 285 -26.24 21.86 -17.58
CA THR A 285 -26.08 20.45 -17.13
C THR A 285 -27.14 19.46 -17.64
N SER A 286 -28.14 19.92 -18.40
CA SER A 286 -29.27 19.09 -18.87
C SER A 286 -28.96 18.18 -20.07
N ARG A 287 -27.76 18.24 -20.66
CA ARG A 287 -27.35 17.40 -21.81
C ARG A 287 -26.59 16.13 -21.44
N ARG A 288 -27.04 15.39 -20.42
CA ARG A 288 -26.62 13.98 -20.27
C ARG A 288 -27.85 13.07 -20.34
N PRO A 289 -27.94 12.15 -21.32
CA PRO A 289 -29.04 11.19 -21.34
C PRO A 289 -28.96 10.29 -20.09
N ARG A 290 -30.06 10.22 -19.34
CA ARG A 290 -30.24 9.22 -18.28
C ARG A 290 -30.22 7.83 -18.90
N LYS A 291 -29.31 6.99 -18.42
CA LYS A 291 -29.22 5.56 -18.79
C LYS A 291 -30.50 4.85 -18.30
N PRO A 292 -31.23 4.09 -19.13
CA PRO A 292 -32.42 3.38 -18.66
C PRO A 292 -32.01 2.26 -17.69
N VAL A 293 -32.67 2.26 -16.53
CA VAL A 293 -32.62 1.20 -15.54
C VAL A 293 -33.43 0.03 -16.09
N ILE A 294 -32.77 -1.09 -16.35
CA ILE A 294 -33.44 -2.36 -16.66
C ILE A 294 -33.97 -2.91 -15.34
N SER A 295 -35.29 -2.85 -15.15
CA SER A 295 -35.97 -3.58 -14.07
C SER A 295 -36.76 -4.75 -14.65
N ALA A 296 -36.57 -5.88 -13.98
CA ALA A 296 -37.02 -7.22 -14.29
C ALA A 296 -38.52 -7.38 -14.57
N LYS A 297 -38.83 -8.32 -15.49
CA LYS A 297 -40.16 -8.93 -15.68
C LYS A 297 -40.56 -9.78 -14.45
N PRO A 298 -41.84 -9.80 -14.05
CA PRO A 298 -42.38 -10.83 -13.18
C PRO A 298 -42.82 -12.08 -13.98
N GLN A 299 -42.90 -13.20 -13.27
CA GLN A 299 -43.05 -14.59 -13.70
C GLN A 299 -44.47 -14.94 -14.21
N GLY A 300 -44.57 -16.04 -14.97
CA GLY A 300 -45.82 -16.73 -15.30
C GLY A 300 -45.60 -17.97 -16.17
N GLU A 301 -45.60 -19.13 -15.51
CA GLU A 301 -46.06 -20.49 -15.90
C GLU A 301 -46.37 -20.83 -17.37
N GLU A 302 -45.62 -21.79 -17.93
CA GLU A 302 -46.06 -23.13 -18.38
C GLU A 302 -44.84 -24.04 -18.58
#